data_AF-A0A9D6L3R1-F1
#
_entry.id   AF-A0A9D6L3R1-F1
#
_cell.length_a   1.000
_cell.length_b   1.000
_cell.length_c   1.000
_cell.angle_alpha   90.00
_cell.angle_beta   90.00
_cell.angle_gamma   90.00
#
_symmetry.space_group_name_H-M   'P 1'
#
loop_
_entity.id
_entity.type
_entity.pdbx_description
1 polymer ?
#
loop_
_entity_poly.entity_id
_entity_poly.type
_entity_poly.pdbx_seq_one_letter_code
_entity_poly.pdbx_strand_id
1 'polypeptide(L)'
;MPSRRPLNIFSFLLCAILVPTADFAQSSAPQSTTPRDTVSPPNVARDPKIEEWKPSTLPADALAFGAALEENAPPKLKKWCENYAKKEMPKQKIDPRATMAVVDKEFSKASDEARDAVIFLLDYLAYKEEDTGQRQLAARIRRMDDEAYDITRRMQIMKETEQNLLASTRRVPSQQELMRNDEQAREMEQQLRRISDDRKVKMGQLQTQRKRVDVYLKVMSVTHARMAGIEASVLRTMQ
;
A
#
# COMPACT_ATOMS: atom_id res chain seq x y z
N MET A 1 29.65 1.28 -45.45
CA MET A 1 29.46 0.79 -46.84
C MET A 1 30.54 -0.26 -47.08
N PRO A 2 30.28 -1.46 -47.67
CA PRO A 2 29.20 -1.92 -48.57
C PRO A 2 28.17 -2.86 -47.85
N SER A 3 26.87 -2.98 -48.22
CA SER A 3 26.19 -3.36 -49.48
C SER A 3 26.41 -4.84 -49.84
N ARG A 4 25.50 -5.78 -49.52
CA ARG A 4 24.35 -6.31 -50.33
C ARG A 4 24.44 -7.84 -50.16
N ARG A 5 23.42 -8.72 -50.21
CA ARG A 5 21.96 -8.74 -50.22
C ARG A 5 21.57 -10.25 -50.09
N PRO A 6 20.28 -10.59 -49.88
CA PRO A 6 19.78 -11.93 -49.51
C PRO A 6 19.17 -12.71 -50.68
N LEU A 7 18.99 -14.03 -50.51
CA LEU A 7 18.24 -15.01 -51.33
C LEU A 7 17.87 -16.17 -50.36
N ASN A 8 16.78 -16.95 -50.41
CA ASN A 8 15.69 -17.19 -51.37
C ASN A 8 14.59 -17.97 -50.61
N ILE A 9 13.30 -17.64 -50.75
CA ILE A 9 12.30 -18.19 -51.71
C ILE A 9 11.92 -19.66 -51.49
N PHE A 10 10.66 -19.87 -51.09
CA PHE A 10 9.67 -20.86 -51.56
C PHE A 10 8.31 -20.27 -51.16
N SER A 11 7.38 -19.76 -52.00
CA SER A 11 6.80 -20.11 -53.31
C SER A 11 5.93 -21.37 -53.33
N PHE A 12 4.79 -21.23 -54.02
CA PHE A 12 3.63 -22.12 -54.29
C PHE A 12 2.47 -21.97 -53.28
N LEU A 13 1.39 -21.20 -53.52
CA LEU A 13 0.54 -20.93 -54.71
C LEU A 13 -0.35 -22.13 -55.07
N LEU A 14 -1.65 -22.02 -54.78
CA LEU A 14 -2.71 -22.49 -55.67
C LEU A 14 -4.05 -21.76 -55.40
N CYS A 15 -4.52 -21.08 -56.43
CA CYS A 15 -5.87 -20.53 -56.60
C CYS A 15 -6.85 -21.62 -57.07
N ALA A 16 -8.15 -21.42 -56.79
CA ALA A 16 -9.31 -21.48 -57.72
C ALA A 16 -10.59 -21.86 -56.94
N ILE A 17 -11.52 -20.93 -56.68
CA ILE A 17 -12.66 -20.48 -57.54
C ILE A 17 -13.86 -21.46 -57.51
N LEU A 18 -15.00 -21.03 -56.93
CA LEU A 18 -16.34 -20.90 -57.57
C LEU A 18 -17.46 -20.59 -56.55
N VAL A 19 -18.38 -19.75 -56.99
CA VAL A 19 -19.57 -19.13 -56.33
C VAL A 19 -20.82 -19.66 -57.10
N PRO A 20 -22.09 -19.25 -56.86
CA PRO A 20 -23.06 -19.38 -55.74
C PRO A 20 -24.29 -20.26 -56.11
N THR A 21 -25.30 -20.38 -55.21
CA THR A 21 -26.78 -20.35 -55.45
C THR A 21 -27.49 -20.72 -54.13
N ALA A 22 -28.21 -19.81 -53.47
CA ALA A 22 -29.65 -19.52 -53.59
C ALA A 22 -30.56 -20.74 -53.29
N ASP A 23 -31.21 -20.78 -52.12
CA ASP A 23 -32.68 -20.66 -52.04
C ASP A 23 -33.25 -20.73 -50.60
N PHE A 24 -34.09 -19.73 -50.35
CA PHE A 24 -35.39 -19.76 -49.67
C PHE A 24 -35.78 -20.96 -48.79
N ALA A 25 -35.95 -20.71 -47.48
CA ALA A 25 -37.02 -21.31 -46.69
C ALA A 25 -37.38 -20.43 -45.47
N GLN A 26 -38.50 -19.71 -45.58
CA GLN A 26 -39.25 -19.15 -44.46
C GLN A 26 -39.76 -20.30 -43.58
N SER A 27 -39.44 -20.27 -42.29
CA SER A 27 -40.20 -20.99 -41.26
C SER A 27 -40.32 -20.11 -40.03
N SER A 28 -41.52 -19.61 -39.83
CA SER A 28 -42.01 -18.89 -38.67
C SER A 28 -42.09 -19.81 -37.45
N ALA A 29 -41.40 -19.43 -36.37
CA ALA A 29 -41.72 -19.88 -35.00
C ALA A 29 -41.33 -18.76 -34.01
N PRO A 30 -42.12 -18.53 -32.95
CA PRO A 30 -41.99 -17.37 -32.07
C PRO A 30 -40.87 -17.61 -31.05
N GLN A 31 -39.85 -16.74 -31.05
CA GLN A 31 -38.86 -16.66 -29.98
C GLN A 31 -39.10 -15.32 -29.26
N SER A 32 -39.61 -15.41 -28.04
CA SER A 32 -38.79 -15.44 -26.83
C SER A 32 -38.31 -14.03 -26.47
N THR A 33 -38.96 -13.50 -25.43
CA THR A 33 -38.51 -12.39 -24.59
C THR A 33 -36.99 -12.29 -24.54
N THR A 34 -36.44 -11.25 -25.16
CA THR A 34 -35.04 -10.87 -24.95
C THR A 34 -34.87 -10.30 -23.55
N PRO A 35 -33.70 -10.53 -22.92
CA PRO A 35 -33.50 -10.34 -21.51
C PRO A 35 -33.14 -8.90 -21.20
N ARG A 36 -33.68 -8.42 -20.08
CA ARG A 36 -33.18 -7.37 -19.19
C ARG A 36 -31.71 -7.04 -19.46
N ASP A 37 -31.47 -5.86 -20.04
CA ASP A 37 -30.16 -5.24 -20.08
C ASP A 37 -29.58 -5.27 -18.67
N THR A 38 -28.64 -6.18 -18.47
CA THR A 38 -27.86 -6.25 -17.25
C THR A 38 -26.85 -5.14 -17.42
N VAL A 39 -27.21 -3.93 -17.00
CA VAL A 39 -26.29 -2.81 -16.86
C VAL A 39 -25.24 -3.28 -15.87
N SER A 40 -24.14 -3.82 -16.41
CA SER A 40 -22.94 -4.06 -15.64
C SER A 40 -22.54 -2.72 -15.05
N PRO A 41 -22.34 -2.61 -13.72
CA PRO A 41 -21.87 -1.36 -13.14
C PRO A 41 -20.58 -0.95 -13.85
N PRO A 42 -20.32 0.36 -14.02
CA PRO A 42 -19.09 0.83 -14.64
C PRO A 42 -17.93 0.12 -13.96
N ASN A 43 -16.97 -0.33 -14.78
CA ASN A 43 -15.73 -0.93 -14.36
C ASN A 43 -14.93 0.12 -13.57
N VAL A 44 -15.33 0.37 -12.33
CA VAL A 44 -14.53 1.05 -11.33
C VAL A 44 -13.35 0.13 -11.18
N ALA A 45 -12.23 0.50 -11.81
CA ALA A 45 -10.95 -0.16 -11.63
C ALA A 45 -10.81 -0.38 -10.12
N ARG A 46 -10.98 -1.63 -9.68
CA ARG A 46 -10.88 -1.97 -8.27
C ARG A 46 -9.45 -1.64 -7.93
N ASP A 47 -9.27 -0.55 -7.20
CA ASP A 47 -7.97 -0.20 -6.63
C ASP A 47 -7.40 -1.48 -6.00
N PRO A 48 -6.11 -1.75 -6.21
CA PRO A 48 -5.50 -2.99 -5.77
C PRO A 48 -5.87 -3.24 -4.30
N LYS A 49 -6.51 -4.38 -4.06
CA LYS A 49 -6.92 -4.83 -2.73
C LYS A 49 -5.68 -4.77 -1.86
N ILE A 50 -5.75 -4.05 -0.74
CA ILE A 50 -4.63 -3.91 0.18
C ILE A 50 -4.17 -5.32 0.54
N GLU A 51 -2.94 -5.67 0.16
CA GLU A 51 -2.30 -6.85 0.74
C GLU A 51 -2.27 -6.62 2.24
N GLU A 52 -3.08 -7.45 2.91
CA GLU A 52 -3.23 -7.46 4.34
C GLU A 52 -1.85 -7.37 4.98
N TRP A 53 -1.67 -6.41 5.89
CA TRP A 53 -0.40 -6.23 6.59
C TRP A 53 0.01 -7.58 7.17
N LYS A 54 1.14 -8.10 6.69
CA LYS A 54 1.80 -9.28 7.24
C LYS A 54 3.07 -8.78 7.91
N PRO A 55 3.32 -9.18 9.16
CA PRO A 55 4.61 -8.91 9.78
C PRO A 55 5.69 -9.56 8.90
N SER A 56 6.73 -8.80 8.55
CA SER A 56 7.93 -9.34 7.90
C SER A 56 8.45 -10.53 8.72
N THR A 57 8.94 -11.61 8.09
CA THR A 57 9.51 -12.76 8.82
C THR A 57 10.68 -12.30 9.69
N LEU A 58 10.45 -12.25 11.01
CA LEU A 58 11.35 -11.70 12.00
C LEU A 58 12.42 -12.74 12.37
N PRO A 59 13.72 -12.40 12.42
CA PRO A 59 14.66 -13.20 13.19
C PRO A 59 14.33 -13.02 14.68
N ALA A 60 13.61 -13.98 15.25
CA ALA A 60 13.08 -13.91 16.62
C ALA A 60 14.17 -13.59 17.65
N ASP A 61 15.37 -14.14 17.46
CA ASP A 61 16.52 -13.94 18.34
C ASP A 61 17.00 -12.48 18.35
N ALA A 62 17.07 -11.84 17.17
CA ALA A 62 17.52 -10.45 17.05
C ALA A 62 16.54 -9.47 17.72
N LEU A 63 15.23 -9.77 17.64
CA LEU A 63 14.22 -8.98 18.34
C LEU A 63 14.25 -9.19 19.85
N ALA A 64 14.45 -10.43 20.29
CA ALA A 64 14.60 -10.74 21.71
C ALA A 64 15.82 -10.02 22.30
N PHE A 65 16.94 -10.02 21.56
CA PHE A 65 18.14 -9.30 21.95
C PHE A 65 17.92 -7.77 21.99
N GLY A 66 17.24 -7.20 20.99
CA GLY A 66 16.88 -5.78 20.99
C GLY A 66 15.99 -5.38 22.17
N ALA A 67 15.00 -6.22 22.52
CA ALA A 67 14.15 -6.02 23.69
C ALA A 67 14.96 -6.07 24.99
N ALA A 68 15.88 -7.03 25.11
CA ALA A 68 16.76 -7.14 26.26
C ALA A 68 17.67 -5.91 26.40
N LEU A 69 18.21 -5.38 25.31
CA LEU A 69 18.98 -4.13 25.31
C LEU A 69 18.13 -2.94 25.76
N GLU A 70 16.89 -2.82 25.27
CA GLU A 70 15.97 -1.76 25.66
C GLU A 70 15.62 -1.78 27.16
N GLU A 71 15.53 -2.98 27.76
CA GLU A 71 15.29 -3.16 29.19
C GLU A 71 16.52 -2.84 30.04
N ASN A 72 17.71 -3.15 29.55
CA ASN A 72 18.98 -2.93 30.25
C ASN A 72 19.59 -1.54 30.04
N ALA A 73 19.08 -0.77 29.07
CA ALA A 73 19.59 0.55 28.76
C ALA A 73 19.33 1.55 29.92
N PRO A 74 20.35 2.28 30.39
CA PRO A 74 20.18 3.36 31.36
C PRO A 74 19.16 4.40 30.88
N PRO A 75 18.35 5.02 31.77
CA PRO A 75 17.27 5.91 31.36
C PRO A 75 17.68 7.07 30.44
N LYS A 76 18.88 7.64 30.68
CA LYS A 76 19.42 8.73 29.84
C LYS A 76 19.75 8.25 28.43
N LEU A 77 20.44 7.11 28.32
CA LEU A 77 20.78 6.49 27.04
C LEU A 77 19.52 6.09 26.28
N LYS A 78 18.59 5.39 26.96
CA LYS A 78 17.32 4.96 26.39
C LYS A 78 16.55 6.15 25.79
N LYS A 79 16.39 7.23 26.56
CA LYS A 79 15.71 8.44 26.09
C LYS A 79 16.40 9.08 24.89
N TRP A 80 17.74 9.07 24.86
CA TRP A 80 18.48 9.57 23.70
C TRP A 80 18.22 8.70 22.47
N CYS A 81 18.34 7.37 22.61
CA CYS A 81 18.11 6.42 21.52
C CYS A 81 16.68 6.51 20.97
N GLU A 82 15.66 6.59 21.84
CA GLU A 82 14.26 6.77 21.44
C GLU A 82 14.05 8.06 20.64
N ASN A 83 14.62 9.17 21.11
CA ASN A 83 14.50 10.45 20.41
C ASN A 83 15.19 10.41 19.04
N TYR A 84 16.37 9.80 18.97
CA TYR A 84 17.13 9.69 17.73
C TYR A 84 16.40 8.78 16.72
N ALA A 85 15.97 7.60 17.15
CA ALA A 85 15.21 6.64 16.36
C ALA A 85 13.91 7.25 15.81
N LYS A 86 13.22 8.08 16.61
CA LYS A 86 11.96 8.70 16.20
C LYS A 86 12.11 9.93 15.30
N LYS A 87 13.13 10.76 15.52
CA LYS A 87 13.24 12.08 14.85
C LYS A 87 14.22 12.10 13.68
N GLU A 88 15.34 11.39 13.81
CA GLU A 88 16.46 11.51 12.89
C GLU A 88 16.47 10.36 11.90
N MET A 89 16.30 9.12 12.37
CA MET A 89 16.34 7.96 11.50
C MET A 89 15.28 7.98 10.37
N PRO A 90 14.03 8.46 10.55
CA PRO A 90 13.04 8.59 9.47
C PRO A 90 13.48 9.49 8.31
N LYS A 91 14.38 10.44 8.56
CA LYS A 91 14.84 11.41 7.57
C LYS A 91 16.10 10.95 6.84
N GLN A 92 16.82 9.98 7.40
CA GLN A 92 18.10 9.52 6.89
C GLN A 92 17.94 8.26 6.06
N LYS A 93 18.89 8.04 5.14
CA LYS A 93 19.08 6.74 4.51
C LYS A 93 19.59 5.76 5.58
N ILE A 94 18.98 4.58 5.65
CA ILE A 94 19.44 3.54 6.59
C ILE A 94 20.80 3.04 6.11
N ASP A 95 21.85 3.51 6.77
CA ASP A 95 23.25 3.15 6.53
C ASP A 95 23.94 2.90 7.87
N PRO A 96 24.38 1.66 8.15
CA PRO A 96 25.05 1.33 9.40
C PRO A 96 26.28 2.21 9.70
N ARG A 97 26.99 2.67 8.66
CA ARG A 97 28.18 3.52 8.84
C ARG A 97 27.82 4.91 9.37
N ALA A 98 26.71 5.47 8.92
CA ALA A 98 26.23 6.76 9.37
C ALA A 98 25.78 6.70 10.83
N THR A 99 25.04 5.66 11.19
CA THR A 99 24.63 5.41 12.59
C THR A 99 25.84 5.24 13.50
N MET A 100 26.84 4.44 13.06
CA MET A 100 28.08 4.23 13.79
C MET A 100 28.83 5.55 14.06
N ALA A 101 29.00 6.40 13.04
CA ALA A 101 29.69 7.68 13.21
C ALA A 101 29.00 8.61 14.22
N VAL A 102 27.68 8.57 14.31
CA VAL A 102 26.92 9.37 15.30
C VAL A 102 27.11 8.81 16.71
N VAL A 103 27.02 7.48 16.86
CA VAL A 103 27.24 6.81 18.15
C VAL A 103 28.67 7.01 18.64
N ASP A 104 29.66 6.89 17.76
CA ASP A 104 31.08 7.13 18.06
C ASP A 104 31.33 8.54 18.57
N LYS A 105 30.63 9.53 17.99
CA LYS A 105 30.72 10.92 18.40
C LYS A 105 30.08 11.14 19.77
N GLU A 106 28.87 10.63 19.97
CA GLU A 106 28.10 10.85 21.20
C GLU A 106 28.71 10.10 22.39
N PHE A 107 29.15 8.86 22.17
CA PHE A 107 29.63 7.93 23.19
C PHE A 107 31.11 7.58 23.01
N SER A 108 31.94 8.57 22.67
CA SER A 108 33.38 8.40 22.39
C SER A 108 34.21 7.75 23.51
N LYS A 109 33.70 7.72 24.74
CA LYS A 109 34.36 7.11 25.91
C LYS A 109 33.85 5.70 26.24
N ALA A 110 32.80 5.25 25.56
CA ALA A 110 32.26 3.92 25.77
C ALA A 110 33.11 2.86 25.06
N SER A 111 33.05 1.62 25.55
CA SER A 111 33.73 0.49 24.89
C SER A 111 33.13 0.23 23.50
N ASP A 112 33.87 -0.47 22.65
CA ASP A 112 33.41 -0.82 21.30
C ASP A 112 32.13 -1.67 21.37
N GLU A 113 32.06 -2.61 22.30
CA GLU A 113 30.89 -3.47 22.52
C GLU A 113 29.67 -2.66 22.98
N ALA A 114 29.88 -1.67 23.85
CA ALA A 114 28.81 -0.80 24.31
C ALA A 114 28.28 0.08 23.16
N ARG A 115 29.16 0.60 22.30
CA ARG A 115 28.78 1.37 21.11
C ARG A 115 28.03 0.51 20.09
N ASP A 116 28.50 -0.71 19.82
CA ASP A 116 27.81 -1.67 18.95
C ASP A 116 26.42 -2.01 19.48
N ALA A 117 26.29 -2.19 20.80
CA ALA A 117 25.01 -2.41 21.46
C ALA A 117 24.07 -1.20 21.37
N VAL A 118 24.59 0.03 21.41
CA VAL A 118 23.80 1.24 21.14
C VAL A 118 23.33 1.31 19.69
N ILE A 119 24.21 0.99 18.72
CA ILE A 119 23.85 0.96 17.30
C ILE A 119 22.71 -0.04 17.08
N PHE A 120 22.83 -1.25 17.66
CA PHE A 120 21.79 -2.25 17.59
C PHE A 120 20.47 -1.76 18.20
N LEU A 121 20.53 -1.15 19.38
CA LEU A 121 19.35 -0.60 20.07
C LEU A 121 18.67 0.49 19.22
N LEU A 122 19.44 1.34 18.54
CA LEU A 122 18.88 2.36 17.64
C LEU A 122 18.10 1.72 16.48
N ASP A 123 18.69 0.72 15.81
CA ASP A 123 18.02 0.03 14.70
C ASP A 123 16.76 -0.71 15.18
N TYR A 124 16.80 -1.32 16.37
CA TYR A 124 15.65 -1.96 16.99
C TYR A 124 14.52 -0.99 17.32
N LEU A 125 14.84 0.15 17.94
CA LEU A 125 13.83 1.17 18.27
C LEU A 125 13.26 1.82 17.01
N ALA A 126 14.09 2.06 15.99
CA ALA A 126 13.63 2.57 14.71
C ALA A 126 12.68 1.57 14.02
N TYR A 127 13.01 0.28 14.06
CA TYR A 127 12.09 -0.79 13.61
C TYR A 127 10.74 -0.73 14.35
N LYS A 128 10.72 -0.62 15.69
CA LYS A 128 9.47 -0.55 16.47
C LYS A 128 8.60 0.65 16.11
N GLU A 129 9.22 1.83 15.93
CA GLU A 129 8.50 3.04 15.54
C GLU A 129 7.91 2.91 14.13
N GLU A 130 8.67 2.37 13.18
CA GLU A 130 8.18 2.15 11.81
C GLU A 130 7.09 1.07 11.76
N ASP A 131 7.22 -0.04 12.50
CA ASP A 131 6.17 -1.07 12.58
C ASP A 131 4.87 -0.51 13.16
N THR A 132 4.98 0.30 14.23
CA THR A 132 3.83 1.01 14.81
C THR A 132 3.21 1.97 13.81
N GLY A 133 4.03 2.72 13.07
CA GLY A 133 3.59 3.61 11.99
C GLY A 133 2.84 2.87 10.90
N GLN A 134 3.33 1.70 10.46
CA GLN A 134 2.68 0.89 9.45
C GLN A 134 1.29 0.43 9.89
N ARG A 135 1.15 -0.02 11.15
CA ARG A 135 -0.15 -0.42 11.71
C ARG A 135 -1.13 0.75 11.71
N GLN A 136 -0.67 1.94 12.09
CA GLN A 136 -1.49 3.16 12.09
C GLN A 136 -1.91 3.57 10.68
N LEU A 137 -0.98 3.55 9.71
CA LEU A 137 -1.27 3.85 8.31
C LEU A 137 -2.24 2.84 7.72
N ALA A 138 -2.02 1.54 7.93
CA ALA A 138 -2.91 0.50 7.46
C ALA A 138 -4.33 0.65 8.05
N ALA A 139 -4.45 0.95 9.34
CA ALA A 139 -5.73 1.23 9.97
C ALA A 139 -6.40 2.49 9.40
N ARG A 140 -5.63 3.55 9.14
CA ARG A 140 -6.15 4.79 8.52
C ARG A 140 -6.67 4.54 7.11
N ILE A 141 -5.95 3.75 6.31
CA ILE A 141 -6.37 3.38 4.96
C ILE A 141 -7.66 2.57 4.99
N ARG A 142 -7.79 1.59 5.87
CA ARG A 142 -9.05 0.83 6.04
C ARG A 142 -10.23 1.75 6.35
N ARG A 143 -10.06 2.71 7.27
CA ARG A 143 -11.12 3.69 7.58
C ARG A 143 -11.51 4.54 6.36
N MET A 144 -10.54 4.93 5.53
CA MET A 144 -10.82 5.66 4.29
C MET A 144 -11.57 4.80 3.28
N ASP A 145 -11.24 3.51 3.19
CA ASP A 145 -11.97 2.56 2.33
C ASP A 145 -13.43 2.39 2.81
N ASP A 146 -13.65 2.29 4.13
CA ASP A 146 -14.98 2.21 4.74
C ASP A 146 -15.79 3.50 4.49
N GLU A 147 -15.17 4.67 4.66
CA GLU A 147 -15.79 5.98 4.40
C GLU A 147 -16.18 6.14 2.92
N ALA A 148 -15.30 5.75 1.99
CA ALA A 148 -15.60 5.77 0.56
C ALA A 148 -16.73 4.81 0.19
N TYR A 149 -16.77 3.63 0.82
CA TYR A 149 -17.86 2.67 0.64
C TYR A 149 -19.20 3.25 1.10
N ASP A 150 -19.25 3.86 2.28
CA ASP A 150 -20.46 4.47 2.83
C ASP A 150 -20.97 5.61 1.93
N ILE A 151 -20.08 6.46 1.42
CA ILE A 151 -20.46 7.53 0.49
C ILE A 151 -21.01 6.95 -0.82
N THR A 152 -20.32 5.96 -1.39
CA THR A 152 -20.77 5.28 -2.62
C THR A 152 -22.15 4.65 -2.45
N ARG A 153 -22.40 4.02 -1.29
CA ARG A 153 -23.69 3.44 -0.95
C ARG A 153 -24.79 4.50 -0.84
N ARG A 154 -24.51 5.65 -0.22
CA ARG A 154 -25.45 6.78 -0.14
C ARG A 154 -25.78 7.34 -1.52
N MET A 155 -24.78 7.51 -2.38
CA MET A 155 -24.98 7.93 -3.78
C MET A 155 -25.87 6.95 -4.54
N GLN A 156 -25.66 5.65 -4.37
CA GLN A 156 -26.48 4.62 -5.01
C GLN A 156 -27.95 4.68 -4.53
N ILE A 157 -28.17 4.81 -3.21
CA ILE A 157 -29.52 4.94 -2.64
C ILE A 157 -30.23 6.19 -3.19
N MET A 158 -29.52 7.32 -3.29
CA MET A 158 -30.08 8.54 -3.90
C MET A 158 -30.52 8.31 -5.34
N LYS A 159 -29.65 7.69 -6.15
CA LYS A 159 -29.94 7.38 -7.56
C LYS A 159 -31.13 6.43 -7.71
N GLU A 160 -31.21 5.39 -6.89
CA GLU A 160 -32.34 4.45 -6.88
C GLU A 160 -33.64 5.15 -6.47
N THR A 161 -33.57 6.06 -5.51
CA THR A 161 -34.73 6.86 -5.07
C THR A 161 -35.24 7.77 -6.18
N GLU A 162 -34.34 8.44 -6.91
CA GLU A 162 -34.70 9.27 -8.07
C GLU A 162 -35.32 8.46 -9.21
N GLN A 163 -34.73 7.31 -9.54
CA GLN A 163 -35.28 6.41 -10.56
C GLN A 163 -36.68 5.92 -10.19
N ASN A 164 -36.90 5.55 -8.92
CA ASN A 164 -38.20 5.11 -8.44
C ASN A 164 -39.24 6.25 -8.46
N LEU A 165 -38.83 7.49 -8.17
CA LEU A 165 -39.70 8.66 -8.28
C LEU A 165 -40.10 8.94 -9.73
N LEU A 166 -39.14 8.92 -10.66
CA LEU A 166 -39.40 9.14 -12.08
C LEU A 166 -40.26 8.02 -12.71
N ALA A 167 -40.09 6.77 -12.26
CA ALA A 167 -40.92 5.65 -12.69
C ALA A 167 -42.35 5.69 -12.11
N SER A 168 -42.57 6.43 -11.02
CA SER A 168 -43.87 6.56 -10.38
C SER A 168 -44.68 7.72 -10.97
N THR A 169 -45.81 7.40 -11.62
CA THR A 169 -46.75 8.41 -12.17
C THR A 169 -47.46 9.26 -11.10
N ARG A 170 -47.24 9.01 -9.80
CA ARG A 170 -47.93 9.69 -8.70
C ARG A 170 -47.21 10.93 -8.17
N ARG A 171 -45.90 11.11 -8.42
CA ARG A 171 -45.15 12.28 -7.91
C ARG A 171 -43.98 12.62 -8.83
N VAL A 172 -44.11 13.72 -9.57
CA VAL A 172 -43.00 14.29 -10.35
C VAL A 172 -42.14 15.14 -9.39
N PRO A 173 -40.82 14.88 -9.29
CA PRO A 173 -39.92 15.71 -8.49
C PRO A 173 -39.97 17.17 -8.95
N SER A 174 -39.99 18.10 -7.99
CA SER A 174 -39.87 19.52 -8.33
C SER A 174 -38.48 19.86 -8.85
N GLN A 175 -38.36 20.90 -9.66
CA GLN A 175 -37.06 21.37 -10.17
C GLN A 175 -36.07 21.71 -9.03
N GLN A 176 -36.57 22.22 -7.91
CA GLN A 176 -35.76 22.51 -6.73
C GLN A 176 -35.24 21.25 -6.03
N GLU A 177 -36.05 20.19 -5.94
CA GLU A 177 -35.61 18.89 -5.39
C GLU A 177 -34.51 18.26 -6.25
N LEU A 178 -34.66 18.31 -7.58
CA LEU A 178 -33.64 17.82 -8.52
C LEU A 178 -32.31 18.59 -8.38
N MET A 179 -32.36 19.92 -8.36
CA MET A 179 -31.16 20.74 -8.18
C MET A 179 -30.44 20.47 -6.85
N ARG A 180 -31.20 20.23 -5.77
CA ARG A 180 -30.63 19.91 -4.45
C ARG A 180 -29.93 18.55 -4.46
N ASN A 181 -30.52 17.54 -5.09
CA ASN A 181 -29.92 16.23 -5.17
C ASN A 181 -28.67 16.23 -6.05
N ASP A 182 -28.71 16.96 -7.18
CA ASP A 182 -27.54 17.15 -8.06
C ASP A 182 -26.37 17.79 -7.30
N GLU A 183 -26.63 18.81 -6.49
CA GLU A 183 -25.59 19.45 -5.68
C GLU A 183 -25.04 18.48 -4.63
N GLN A 184 -25.91 17.76 -3.92
CA GLN A 184 -25.50 16.77 -2.93
C GLN A 184 -24.69 15.62 -3.58
N ALA A 185 -25.02 15.20 -4.81
CA ALA A 185 -24.25 14.22 -5.56
C ALA A 185 -22.85 14.75 -5.91
N ARG A 186 -22.74 16.00 -6.38
CA ARG A 186 -21.44 16.65 -6.66
C ARG A 186 -20.58 16.79 -5.41
N GLU A 187 -21.17 17.15 -4.27
CA GLU A 187 -20.45 17.22 -3.00
C GLU A 187 -19.87 15.86 -2.60
N MET A 188 -20.66 14.78 -2.71
CA MET A 188 -20.20 13.42 -2.43
C MET A 188 -19.11 12.96 -3.41
N GLU A 189 -19.22 13.30 -4.70
CA GLU A 189 -18.14 13.03 -5.67
C GLU A 189 -16.84 13.76 -5.32
N GLN A 190 -16.93 15.02 -4.87
CA GLN A 190 -15.76 15.76 -4.40
C GLN A 190 -15.16 15.12 -3.14
N GLN A 191 -15.97 14.63 -2.21
CA GLN A 191 -15.50 13.89 -1.04
C GLN A 191 -14.77 12.61 -1.45
N LEU A 192 -15.33 11.83 -2.37
CA LEU A 192 -14.69 10.61 -2.89
C LEU A 192 -13.32 10.91 -3.54
N ARG A 193 -13.22 12.01 -4.31
CA ARG A 193 -11.93 12.44 -4.89
C ARG A 193 -10.90 12.77 -3.81
N ARG A 194 -11.29 13.53 -2.78
CA ARG A 194 -10.40 13.87 -1.65
C ARG A 194 -9.94 12.62 -0.90
N ILE A 195 -10.84 11.66 -0.65
CA ILE A 195 -10.51 10.39 0.00
C ILE A 195 -9.53 9.60 -0.87
N SER A 196 -9.78 9.49 -2.18
CA SER A 196 -8.86 8.83 -3.12
C SER A 196 -7.46 9.44 -3.10
N ASP A 197 -7.36 10.77 -3.10
CA ASP A 197 -6.07 11.45 -3.14
C ASP A 197 -5.31 11.31 -1.80
N ASP A 198 -5.97 11.46 -0.65
CA ASP A 198 -5.35 11.18 0.66
C ASP A 198 -4.93 9.70 0.76
N ARG A 199 -5.79 8.79 0.29
CA ARG A 199 -5.49 7.35 0.24
C ARG A 199 -4.21 7.05 -0.55
N LYS A 200 -4.01 7.65 -1.72
CA LYS A 200 -2.78 7.48 -2.51
C LYS A 200 -1.55 7.94 -1.72
N VAL A 201 -1.64 9.09 -1.04
CA VAL A 201 -0.55 9.60 -0.19
C VAL A 201 -0.25 8.63 0.96
N LYS A 202 -1.27 8.18 1.69
CA LYS A 202 -1.09 7.22 2.80
C LYS A 202 -0.55 5.88 2.34
N MET A 203 -0.98 5.39 1.18
CA MET A 203 -0.43 4.17 0.57
C MET A 203 1.04 4.32 0.23
N GLY A 204 1.46 5.46 -0.35
CA GLY A 204 2.87 5.75 -0.61
C GLY A 204 3.72 5.81 0.67
N GLN A 205 3.18 6.40 1.74
CA GLN A 205 3.80 6.40 3.06
C GLN A 205 3.95 4.97 3.60
N LEU A 206 2.90 4.15 3.53
CA LEU A 206 2.92 2.76 4.01
C LEU A 206 3.95 1.91 3.26
N GLN A 207 4.04 2.05 1.94
CA GLN A 207 5.05 1.35 1.13
C GLN A 207 6.48 1.78 1.50
N THR A 208 6.69 3.06 1.80
CA THR A 208 7.99 3.58 2.25
C THR A 208 8.37 2.98 3.59
N GLN A 209 7.44 2.96 4.57
CA GLN A 209 7.69 2.37 5.88
C GLN A 209 7.93 0.85 5.80
N ARG A 210 7.21 0.13 4.94
CA ARG A 210 7.44 -1.31 4.68
C ARG A 210 8.87 -1.58 4.23
N LYS A 211 9.35 -0.85 3.22
CA LYS A 211 10.73 -0.96 2.75
C LYS A 211 11.75 -0.66 3.86
N ARG A 212 11.47 0.34 4.69
CA ARG A 212 12.36 0.71 5.81
C ARG A 212 12.43 -0.39 6.86
N VAL A 213 11.29 -0.96 7.26
CA VAL A 213 11.25 -2.10 8.20
C VAL A 213 12.05 -3.28 7.66
N ASP A 214 11.89 -3.63 6.39
CA ASP A 214 12.65 -4.74 5.80
C ASP A 214 14.16 -4.49 5.84
N VAL A 215 14.59 -3.23 5.63
CA VAL A 215 15.99 -2.85 5.73
C VAL A 215 16.48 -2.91 7.18
N TYR A 216 15.72 -2.39 8.15
CA TYR A 216 16.09 -2.48 9.57
C TYR A 216 16.21 -3.93 10.03
N LEU A 217 15.26 -4.80 9.68
CA LEU A 217 15.33 -6.22 10.02
C LEU A 217 16.55 -6.90 9.40
N LYS A 218 16.91 -6.55 8.17
CA LYS A 218 18.13 -7.05 7.52
C LYS A 218 19.39 -6.57 8.22
N VAL A 219 19.47 -5.28 8.56
CA VAL A 219 20.61 -4.70 9.29
C VAL A 219 20.73 -5.38 10.66
N MET A 220 19.65 -5.44 11.42
CA MET A 220 19.60 -6.11 12.72
C MET A 220 20.01 -7.58 12.65
N SER A 221 19.59 -8.33 11.62
CA SER A 221 20.02 -9.71 11.46
C SER A 221 21.53 -9.85 11.28
N VAL A 222 22.15 -8.92 10.54
CA VAL A 222 23.60 -8.93 10.29
C VAL A 222 24.38 -8.44 11.50
N THR A 223 23.89 -7.41 12.18
CA THR A 223 24.54 -6.86 13.39
C THR A 223 24.41 -7.84 14.55
N HIS A 224 23.27 -8.49 14.75
CA HIS A 224 23.08 -9.52 15.79
C HIS A 224 24.12 -10.64 15.66
N ALA A 225 24.37 -11.12 14.45
CA ALA A 225 25.37 -12.15 14.21
C ALA A 225 26.80 -11.71 14.56
N ARG A 226 27.11 -10.41 14.43
CA ARG A 226 28.41 -9.85 14.83
C ARG A 226 28.53 -9.62 16.33
N MET A 227 27.40 -9.43 17.00
CA MET A 227 27.32 -9.23 18.44
C MET A 227 27.33 -10.55 19.23
N ALA A 228 27.70 -11.67 18.59
CA ALA A 228 27.79 -12.96 19.26
C ALA A 228 28.72 -12.87 20.49
N GLY A 229 28.16 -13.17 21.67
CA GLY A 229 28.88 -13.11 22.94
C GLY A 229 28.80 -11.77 23.69
N ILE A 230 28.18 -10.73 23.10
CA ILE A 230 27.88 -9.49 23.81
C ILE A 230 26.58 -9.66 24.59
N GLU A 231 26.64 -9.49 25.91
CA GLU A 231 25.44 -9.51 26.75
C GLU A 231 24.69 -8.18 26.70
N ALA A 232 23.35 -8.23 26.80
CA ALA A 232 22.54 -7.01 26.88
C ALA A 232 22.86 -6.13 28.11
N SER A 233 23.45 -6.73 29.15
CA SER A 233 23.92 -6.05 30.36
C SER A 233 25.04 -5.04 30.08
N VAL A 234 25.73 -5.12 28.93
CA VAL A 234 26.84 -4.22 28.56
C VAL A 234 26.44 -2.75 28.62
N LEU A 235 25.19 -2.42 28.26
CA LEU A 235 24.69 -1.04 28.29
C LEU A 235 24.61 -0.45 29.70
N ARG A 236 24.57 -1.27 30.75
CA ARG A 236 24.58 -0.79 32.15
C ARG A 236 25.92 -0.14 32.51
N THR A 237 26.99 -0.44 31.79
CA THR A 237 28.31 0.18 31.99
C THR A 237 28.37 1.63 31.53
N MET A 238 27.36 2.10 30.77
CA MET A 238 27.27 3.47 30.25
C MET A 238 26.52 4.44 31.17
N GLN A 239 26.46 4.15 32.47
CA GLN A 239 25.82 5.00 33.48
C GLN A 239 26.62 6.25 33.83
#